data_AF-A0A822DBG5-F1
#
_entry.id   AF-A0A822DBG5-F1
#
_cell.length_a   1.000
_cell.length_b   1.000
_cell.length_c   1.000
_cell.angle_alpha   90.00
_cell.angle_beta   90.00
_cell.angle_gamma   90.00
#
_symmetry.space_group_name_H-M   'P 1'
#
loop_
_entity.id
_entity.type
_entity.pdbx_description
1 polymer ?
#
loop_
_entity_poly.entity_id
_entity_poly.type
_entity_poly.pdbx_seq_one_letter_code
_entity_poly.pdbx_strand_id
1 'polypeptide(L)'
;VVFDRYFASILDSFQDAVKCLSEFACNVSFPDTSMEAIRLIRQCAKYVAEKPQVFREHAGEDLINVSEEDRIWVKGWFPILFELSCIISRCKLDVRT
;
A
#
# COMPACT_ATOMS: atom_id res chain seq x y z
N VAL A 1 -15.62 -4.47 5.42
CA VAL A 1 -16.90 -3.98 4.84
C VAL A 1 -16.73 -2.73 3.98
N VAL A 2 -16.10 -1.65 4.45
CA VAL A 2 -15.83 -0.45 3.59
C VAL A 2 -14.78 -0.75 2.52
N PHE A 3 -13.68 -1.40 2.91
CA PHE A 3 -12.60 -1.80 1.98
C PHE A 3 -13.12 -2.66 0.82
N ASP A 4 -14.05 -3.58 1.06
CA ASP A 4 -14.57 -4.46 0.01
C ASP A 4 -15.53 -3.76 -0.97
N ARG A 5 -16.27 -2.73 -0.50
CA ARG A 5 -17.25 -2.00 -1.33
C ARG A 5 -16.64 -0.88 -2.16
N TYR A 6 -15.58 -0.23 -1.67
CA TYR A 6 -14.99 0.95 -2.32
C TYR A 6 -13.60 0.66 -2.89
N PHE A 7 -13.17 -0.60 -2.93
CA PHE A 7 -11.82 -0.93 -3.37
C PHE A 7 -11.48 -0.40 -4.77
N ALA A 8 -12.44 -0.42 -5.69
CA ALA A 8 -12.24 0.12 -7.03
C ALA A 8 -11.92 1.63 -7.01
N SER A 9 -12.63 2.40 -6.19
CA SER A 9 -12.33 3.83 -5.97
C SER A 9 -11.04 4.04 -5.17
N ILE A 10 -10.66 3.08 -4.34
CA ILE A 10 -9.40 3.09 -3.59
C ILE A 10 -8.23 2.71 -4.51
N LEU A 11 -8.41 1.96 -5.62
CA LEU A 11 -7.31 1.60 -6.54
C LEU A 11 -6.63 2.84 -7.12
N ASP A 12 -7.42 3.80 -7.55
CA ASP A 12 -6.90 5.06 -8.11
C ASP A 12 -6.13 5.85 -7.06
N SER A 13 -6.59 5.79 -5.80
CA SER A 13 -5.92 6.40 -4.65
C SER A 13 -5.05 5.43 -3.86
N PHE A 14 -4.68 4.27 -4.42
CA PHE A 14 -4.09 3.19 -3.61
C PHE A 14 -2.70 3.60 -3.12
N GLN A 15 -1.92 4.20 -4.01
CA GLN A 15 -0.60 4.73 -3.69
C GLN A 15 -0.69 5.83 -2.62
N ASP A 16 -1.65 6.75 -2.78
CA ASP A 16 -1.89 7.83 -1.81
C ASP A 16 -2.32 7.27 -0.44
N ALA A 17 -3.17 6.25 -0.43
CA ALA A 17 -3.61 5.59 0.80
C ALA A 17 -2.43 4.89 1.51
N VAL A 18 -1.58 4.17 0.78
CA VAL A 18 -0.38 3.53 1.35
C VAL A 18 0.59 4.57 1.91
N LYS A 19 0.80 5.68 1.19
CA LYS A 19 1.61 6.81 1.67
C LYS A 19 1.03 7.45 2.93
N CYS A 20 -0.28 7.68 2.96
CA CYS A 20 -0.95 8.24 4.13
C CYS A 20 -0.79 7.32 5.35
N LEU A 21 -0.93 6.01 5.17
CA LEU A 21 -0.68 5.03 6.24
C LEU A 21 0.77 5.07 6.74
N SER A 22 1.74 5.27 5.85
CA SER A 22 3.15 5.44 6.21
C SER A 22 3.42 6.69 7.04
N GLU A 23 2.80 7.81 6.68
CA GLU A 23 2.86 9.05 7.45
C GLU A 23 2.24 8.88 8.85
N PHE A 24 1.08 8.21 8.94
CA PHE A 24 0.48 7.84 10.22
C PHE A 24 1.38 6.90 11.04
N ALA A 25 2.01 5.92 10.39
CA ALA A 25 2.92 5.00 11.05
C ALA A 25 4.12 5.71 11.67
N CYS A 26 4.60 6.78 11.02
CA CYS A 26 5.72 7.59 11.51
C CYS A 26 5.32 8.62 12.59
N ASN A 27 4.04 8.72 12.97
CA ASN A 27 3.59 9.70 13.95
C ASN A 27 3.89 9.25 15.38
N VAL A 28 4.95 9.80 15.96
CA VAL A 28 5.42 9.50 17.33
C VAL A 28 4.43 9.88 18.43
N SER A 29 3.41 10.69 18.13
CA SER A 29 2.42 11.12 19.11
C SER A 29 1.39 10.02 19.42
N PHE A 30 1.26 9.00 18.55
CA PHE A 30 0.24 7.96 18.64
C PHE A 30 0.80 6.57 18.26
N PRO A 31 1.61 5.93 19.12
CA PRO A 31 2.26 4.65 18.81
C PRO A 31 1.28 3.51 18.51
N ASP A 32 0.08 3.50 19.11
CA ASP A 32 -0.96 2.50 18.80
C ASP A 32 -1.48 2.65 17.36
N THR A 33 -1.60 3.90 16.89
CA THR A 33 -1.95 4.21 15.50
C THR A 33 -0.85 3.72 14.56
N SER A 34 0.41 3.74 14.99
CA SER A 34 1.51 3.21 14.17
C SER A 34 1.40 1.71 13.91
N MET A 35 1.07 0.93 14.95
CA MET A 35 0.85 -0.51 14.79
C MET A 35 -0.35 -0.81 13.91
N GLU A 36 -1.43 -0.05 14.06
CA GLU A 36 -2.63 -0.20 13.25
C GLU A 36 -2.40 0.18 11.78
N ALA A 37 -1.61 1.23 11.51
CA ALA A 37 -1.23 1.62 10.16
C ALA A 37 -0.39 0.53 9.46
N ILE A 38 0.58 -0.07 10.16
CA ILE A 38 1.36 -1.21 9.64
C ILE A 38 0.44 -2.41 9.37
N ARG A 39 -0.53 -2.67 10.26
CA ARG A 39 -1.53 -3.73 10.06
C ARG A 39 -2.34 -3.51 8.78
N LEU A 40 -2.75 -2.26 8.51
CA LEU A 40 -3.48 -1.90 7.28
C LEU A 40 -2.59 -2.03 6.04
N ILE A 41 -1.31 -1.63 6.08
CA ILE A 41 -0.36 -1.83 4.97
C ILE A 41 -0.18 -3.32 4.66
N ARG A 42 -0.12 -4.19 5.69
CA ARG A 42 -0.10 -5.65 5.49
C ARG A 42 -1.39 -6.16 4.81
N GLN A 43 -2.55 -5.57 5.12
CA GLN A 43 -3.79 -5.90 4.42
C GLN A 43 -3.76 -5.45 2.95
N CYS A 44 -3.16 -4.30 2.64
CA CYS A 44 -2.91 -3.89 1.26
C CYS A 44 -2.05 -4.92 0.50
N ALA A 45 -0.97 -5.41 1.12
CA ALA A 45 -0.11 -6.44 0.52
C ALA A 45 -0.86 -7.75 0.28
N LYS A 46 -1.67 -8.19 1.24
CA LYS A 46 -2.56 -9.35 1.07
C LYS A 46 -3.51 -9.16 -0.11
N TYR A 47 -4.06 -7.96 -0.28
CA TYR A 47 -4.97 -7.66 -1.39
C TYR A 47 -4.27 -7.71 -2.75
N VAL A 48 -3.04 -7.17 -2.85
CA VAL A 48 -2.22 -7.28 -4.07
C VAL A 48 -1.97 -8.75 -4.44
N ALA A 49 -1.68 -9.60 -3.44
CA ALA A 49 -1.42 -11.02 -3.65
C ALA A 49 -2.68 -11.83 -4.01
N GLU A 50 -3.83 -11.57 -3.38
CA GLU A 50 -5.08 -12.32 -3.59
C GLU A 50 -5.86 -11.85 -4.82
N LYS A 51 -5.68 -10.61 -5.25
CA LYS A 51 -6.44 -9.99 -6.34
C LYS A 51 -5.53 -9.27 -7.36
N PRO A 52 -4.50 -9.93 -7.91
CA PRO A 52 -3.56 -9.30 -8.85
C PRO A 52 -4.25 -8.80 -10.12
N GLN A 53 -5.31 -9.47 -10.58
CA GLN A 53 -6.10 -9.08 -11.76
C GLN A 53 -6.65 -7.66 -11.65
N VAL A 54 -7.02 -7.24 -10.45
CA VAL A 54 -7.58 -5.90 -10.19
C VAL A 54 -6.53 -4.81 -10.49
N PHE A 55 -5.25 -5.08 -10.22
CA PHE A 55 -4.15 -4.16 -10.51
C PHE A 55 -3.70 -4.21 -11.97
N ARG A 56 -3.96 -5.31 -12.69
CA ARG A 56 -3.70 -5.40 -14.15
C ARG A 56 -4.73 -4.64 -14.97
N GLU A 57 -6.01 -4.80 -14.60
CA GLU A 57 -7.17 -4.31 -15.35
C GLU A 57 -7.41 -2.81 -15.13
N HIS A 58 -7.16 -2.26 -13.93
CA HIS A 58 -7.26 -0.83 -13.64
C HIS A 58 -6.01 -0.03 -14.10
N ALA A 59 -5.51 -0.30 -15.30
CA ALA A 59 -4.49 0.52 -15.93
C ALA A 59 -5.11 1.86 -16.34
N GLY A 60 -5.12 2.84 -15.43
CA GLY A 60 -5.29 4.26 -15.81
C GLY A 60 -4.38 4.63 -16.98
N GLU A 61 -4.75 5.67 -17.72
CA GLU A 61 -4.17 6.04 -19.03
C GLU A 61 -2.63 6.12 -19.04
N ASP A 62 -2.01 6.42 -17.89
CA ASP A 62 -0.56 6.55 -17.70
C ASP A 62 0.25 5.24 -17.82
N LEU A 63 -0.38 4.06 -17.83
CA LEU A 63 0.29 2.76 -17.84
C LEU A 63 0.08 1.93 -19.12
N ILE A 64 -0.41 2.56 -20.20
CA ILE A 64 -0.66 1.89 -21.49
C ILE A 64 0.61 1.20 -22.02
N ASN A 65 1.79 1.78 -21.80
CA ASN A 65 3.08 1.26 -22.26
C ASN A 65 3.76 0.27 -21.30
N VAL A 66 3.17 0.01 -20.13
CA VAL A 66 3.73 -0.89 -19.11
C VAL A 66 3.10 -2.28 -19.26
N SER A 67 3.93 -3.33 -19.22
CA SER A 67 3.46 -4.72 -19.32
C SER A 67 2.47 -5.04 -18.20
N GLU A 68 1.53 -5.95 -18.43
CA GLU A 68 0.53 -6.28 -17.40
C GLU A 68 1.14 -6.84 -16.11
N GLU A 69 2.27 -7.54 -16.22
CA GLU A 69 3.01 -8.07 -15.08
C GLU A 69 3.65 -6.94 -14.27
N ASP A 70 4.23 -5.95 -14.95
CA ASP A 70 4.85 -4.78 -14.32
C ASP A 70 3.81 -3.85 -13.69
N ARG A 71 2.57 -3.80 -14.19
CA ARG A 71 1.50 -2.97 -13.61
C ARG A 71 1.19 -3.33 -12.17
N ILE A 72 1.16 -4.63 -11.84
CA ILE A 72 0.96 -5.09 -10.45
C ILE A 72 2.12 -4.60 -9.58
N TRP A 73 3.33 -4.65 -10.12
CA TRP A 73 4.52 -4.17 -9.43
C TRP A 73 4.45 -2.65 -9.19
N VAL A 74 4.21 -1.86 -10.22
CA VAL A 74 4.18 -0.39 -10.15
C VAL A 74 3.04 0.13 -9.28
N LYS A 75 1.84 -0.46 -9.36
CA LYS A 75 0.66 0.03 -8.62
C LYS A 75 0.46 -0.63 -7.26
N GLY A 76 0.93 -1.85 -7.08
CA GLY A 76 0.70 -2.64 -5.87
C GLY A 76 1.96 -2.77 -5.01
N TRP A 77 2.93 -3.55 -5.50
CA TRP A 77 4.10 -3.93 -4.69
C TRP A 77 5.07 -2.80 -4.42
N PHE A 78 5.37 -1.97 -5.42
CA PHE A 78 6.35 -0.89 -5.30
C PHE A 78 5.93 0.16 -4.25
N PRO A 79 4.70 0.72 -4.25
CA PRO A 79 4.25 1.64 -3.20
C PRO A 79 4.35 1.03 -1.81
N ILE A 80 3.95 -0.24 -1.64
CA ILE A 80 4.01 -0.94 -0.35
C ILE A 80 5.45 -1.07 0.14
N LEU A 81 6.35 -1.59 -0.69
CA LEU A 81 7.74 -1.84 -0.32
C LEU A 81 8.49 -0.53 -0.07
N PHE A 82 8.24 0.48 -0.91
CA PHE A 82 8.83 1.81 -0.77
C PHE A 82 8.41 2.45 0.56
N GLU A 83 7.13 2.43 0.88
CA GLU A 83 6.62 3.04 2.10
C GLU A 83 6.99 2.26 3.37
N LEU A 84 7.00 0.92 3.33
CA LEU A 84 7.53 0.11 4.43
C LEU A 84 9.02 0.41 4.71
N SER A 85 9.83 0.59 3.66
CA SER A 85 11.23 1.02 3.79
C SER A 85 11.34 2.39 4.45
N CYS A 86 10.44 3.32 4.09
CA CYS A 86 10.35 4.64 4.72
C CYS A 86 10.01 4.52 6.21
N ILE A 87 9.03 3.68 6.58
CA ILE A 87 8.63 3.44 7.97
C ILE A 87 9.81 2.87 8.78
N ILE A 88 10.48 1.84 8.28
CA ILE A 88 11.64 1.22 8.94
C ILE A 88 12.74 2.27 9.18
N SER A 89 13.04 3.07 8.15
CA SER A 89 14.08 4.09 8.21
C SER A 89 13.75 5.23 9.18
N ARG A 90 12.48 5.67 9.24
CA ARG A 90 12.04 6.82 10.05
C ARG A 90 11.69 6.46 11.49
N CYS A 91 11.06 5.31 11.71
CA CYS A 91 10.57 4.90 13.02
C CYS A 91 11.62 4.14 13.84
N LYS A 92 12.75 3.76 13.23
CA LYS A 92 13.77 2.88 13.85
C LYS A 92 13.16 1.63 14.49
N LEU A 93 12.10 1.09 13.86
CA LEU A 93 11.43 -0.13 14.32
C LEU A 93 12.46 -1.27 14.36
N ASP A 94 12.70 -1.83 15.54
CA ASP A 94 13.52 -3.03 15.65
C ASP A 94 12.72 -4.18 15.04
N VAL A 95 13.25 -4.76 13.96
CA VAL A 95 12.61 -5.80 13.12
C VAL A 95 12.42 -7.14 13.85
N ARG A 96 12.62 -7.16 15.17
CA ARG A 96 12.59 -8.33 16.06
C ARG A 96 11.26 -8.55 16.79
N THR A 97 10.22 -7.78 16.48
CA THR A 97 8.89 -7.93 17.10
C THR A 97 8.02 -8.85 16.25
#